data_AF-A0A962E5Y1-F1
#
_entry.id   AF-A0A962E5Y1-F1
#
_cell.length_a   1.000
_cell.length_b   1.000
_cell.length_c   1.000
_cell.angle_alpha   90.00
_cell.angle_beta   90.00
_cell.angle_gamma   90.00
#
_symmetry.space_group_name_H-M   'P 1'
#
loop_
_entity.id
_entity.type
_entity.pdbx_description
1 polymer ?
#
loop_
_entity_poly.entity_id
_entity_poly.type
_entity_poly.pdbx_seq_one_letter_code
_entity_poly.pdbx_strand_id
1 'polypeptide(L)'
;EALIVALEYPSAEQAALDRYLDSSASNADERLLATPFWTREMQDGRSSRAIHELIASLRELRQRGADLSLIAIDDWQATDRTGAMAEAINRAMAHAPGARAVALVGNLHARKSGPASSISVAPSLLQRLRPPARSYSFRAQHGSHWACAPFCEEAPLAGSPLAQSRRNPDMRQAASSETFDGLIDLGEVSPSAPAAGAANPPSGAQLP
;
A
#
# COMPACT_ATOMS: atom_id res chain seq x y z
N GLU A 1 10.08 -20.42 -5.25
CA GLU A 1 9.47 -20.21 -3.92
C GLU A 1 8.23 -19.37 -4.14
N ALA A 2 7.08 -19.79 -3.61
CA ALA A 2 5.82 -19.08 -3.77
C ALA A 2 5.86 -17.74 -3.02
N LEU A 3 5.36 -16.66 -3.64
CA LEU A 3 5.25 -15.35 -3.03
C LEU A 3 3.79 -14.90 -2.95
N ILE A 4 3.35 -14.53 -1.75
CA ILE A 4 2.08 -13.86 -1.52
C ILE A 4 2.36 -12.37 -1.35
N VAL A 5 1.76 -11.55 -2.20
CA VAL A 5 1.74 -10.10 -2.06
C VAL A 5 0.40 -9.71 -1.48
N ALA A 6 0.39 -9.16 -0.27
CA ALA A 6 -0.79 -8.64 0.39
C ALA A 6 -0.84 -7.12 0.23
N LEU A 7 -1.90 -6.60 -0.36
CA LEU A 7 -2.07 -5.17 -0.59
C LEU A 7 -3.27 -4.66 0.21
N GLU A 8 -3.08 -3.59 1.00
CA GLU A 8 -4.20 -2.83 1.57
C GLU A 8 -5.02 -2.20 0.45
N TYR A 9 -5.92 -3.01 -0.07
CA TYR A 9 -6.73 -2.80 -1.24
C TYR A 9 -8.08 -3.47 -0.97
N PRO A 10 -9.21 -2.90 -1.41
CA PRO A 10 -10.52 -3.41 -1.05
C PRO A 10 -10.68 -4.88 -1.40
N SER A 11 -11.02 -5.71 -0.42
CA SER A 11 -11.24 -7.15 -0.62
C SER A 11 -12.35 -7.43 -1.64
N ALA A 12 -13.33 -6.53 -1.76
CA ALA A 12 -14.38 -6.56 -2.77
C ALA A 12 -13.86 -6.50 -4.22
N GLU A 13 -12.64 -5.99 -4.43
CA GLU A 13 -12.01 -5.88 -5.76
C GLU A 13 -11.12 -7.09 -6.10
N GLN A 14 -11.02 -8.11 -5.24
CA GLN A 14 -10.16 -9.28 -5.48
C GLN A 14 -10.43 -9.92 -6.85
N ALA A 15 -11.70 -10.10 -7.23
CA ALA A 15 -12.06 -10.69 -8.51
C ALA A 15 -11.66 -9.82 -9.73
N ALA A 16 -11.50 -8.50 -9.54
CA ALA A 16 -10.96 -7.63 -10.59
C ALA A 16 -9.44 -7.76 -10.71
N LEU A 17 -8.73 -7.84 -9.58
CA LEU A 17 -7.29 -8.10 -9.55
C LEU A 17 -6.95 -9.45 -10.18
N ASP A 18 -7.67 -10.52 -9.83
CA ASP A 18 -7.42 -11.86 -10.37
C ASP A 18 -7.58 -11.88 -11.90
N ARG A 19 -8.69 -11.31 -12.40
CA ARG A 19 -8.92 -11.17 -13.86
C ARG A 19 -7.84 -10.34 -14.54
N TYR A 20 -7.33 -9.30 -13.89
CA TYR A 20 -6.26 -8.48 -14.44
C TYR A 20 -4.96 -9.27 -14.54
N LEU A 21 -4.56 -9.97 -13.47
CA LEU A 21 -3.35 -10.79 -13.42
C LEU A 21 -3.34 -11.92 -14.43
N ASP A 22 -4.49 -12.56 -14.66
CA ASP A 22 -4.63 -13.68 -15.59
C ASP A 22 -4.82 -13.24 -17.06
N SER A 23 -5.11 -11.96 -17.30
CA SER A 23 -5.39 -11.45 -18.64
C SER A 23 -4.11 -11.29 -19.46
N SER A 24 -4.16 -11.68 -20.74
CA SER A 24 -3.20 -11.31 -21.79
C SER A 24 -3.75 -10.21 -22.72
N ALA A 25 -4.98 -9.75 -22.51
CA ALA A 25 -5.61 -8.74 -23.35
C ALA A 25 -4.92 -7.37 -23.24
N SER A 26 -4.88 -6.63 -24.35
CA SER A 26 -4.31 -5.29 -24.44
C SER A 26 -5.08 -4.23 -23.65
N ASN A 27 -6.38 -4.42 -23.45
CA ASN A 27 -7.25 -3.52 -22.67
C ASN A 27 -7.40 -3.94 -21.20
N ALA A 28 -6.49 -4.77 -20.67
CA ALA A 28 -6.57 -5.22 -19.28
C ALA A 28 -6.46 -4.04 -18.29
N ASP A 29 -5.56 -3.11 -18.55
CA ASP A 29 -5.36 -1.91 -17.73
C ASP A 29 -6.59 -1.02 -17.71
N GLU A 30 -7.17 -0.74 -18.88
CA GLU A 30 -8.41 0.03 -18.98
C GLU A 30 -9.54 -0.60 -18.17
N ARG A 31 -9.70 -1.93 -18.24
CA ARG A 31 -10.74 -2.64 -17.48
C ARG A 31 -10.50 -2.59 -15.98
N LEU A 32 -9.25 -2.68 -15.53
CA LEU A 32 -8.91 -2.56 -14.11
C LEU A 32 -9.17 -1.14 -13.63
N LEU A 33 -8.65 -0.14 -14.34
CA LEU A 33 -8.80 1.28 -13.98
C LEU A 33 -10.24 1.80 -14.07
N ALA A 34 -11.13 1.08 -14.74
CA ALA A 34 -12.55 1.38 -14.78
C ALA A 34 -13.36 0.82 -13.58
N THR A 35 -12.75 0.08 -12.64
CA THR A 35 -13.50 -0.45 -11.50
C THR A 35 -13.85 0.65 -10.48
N PRO A 36 -14.87 0.42 -9.62
CA PRO A 36 -15.32 1.43 -8.66
C PRO A 36 -14.22 1.96 -7.75
N PHE A 37 -13.27 1.11 -7.33
CA PHE A 37 -12.18 1.56 -6.48
C PHE A 37 -11.27 2.62 -7.14
N TRP A 38 -10.95 2.47 -8.42
CA TRP A 38 -10.09 3.42 -9.14
C TRP A 38 -10.82 4.69 -9.54
N THR A 39 -12.15 4.65 -9.66
CA THR A 39 -12.97 5.79 -10.12
C THR A 39 -13.70 6.51 -9.00
N ARG A 40 -13.51 6.10 -7.74
CA ARG A 40 -14.11 6.76 -6.56
C ARG A 40 -13.67 8.21 -6.41
N GLU A 41 -14.45 8.99 -5.67
CA GLU A 41 -14.14 10.40 -5.43
C GLU A 41 -12.85 10.60 -4.61
N MET A 42 -12.68 9.83 -3.53
CA MET A 42 -11.49 9.90 -2.69
C MET A 42 -10.32 9.17 -3.35
N GLN A 43 -9.43 9.90 -4.01
CA GLN A 43 -8.25 9.34 -4.68
C GLN A 43 -7.01 9.33 -3.79
N ASP A 44 -7.04 8.59 -2.68
CA ASP A 44 -5.85 8.45 -1.83
C ASP A 44 -4.73 7.63 -2.50
N GLY A 45 -3.57 7.51 -1.83
CA GLY A 45 -2.39 6.86 -2.40
C GLY A 45 -2.61 5.40 -2.86
N ARG A 46 -3.64 4.70 -2.38
CA ARG A 46 -3.94 3.31 -2.79
C ARG A 46 -4.49 3.23 -4.23
N SER A 47 -5.03 4.32 -4.78
CA SER A 47 -5.46 4.42 -6.19
C SER A 47 -4.50 5.25 -7.06
N SER A 48 -3.25 5.39 -6.63
CA SER A 48 -2.20 6.10 -7.38
C SER A 48 -1.63 5.30 -8.56
N ARG A 49 -1.00 6.00 -9.51
CA ARG A 49 -0.27 5.39 -10.63
C ARG A 49 0.81 4.43 -10.15
N ALA A 50 1.51 4.74 -9.07
CA ALA A 50 2.54 3.86 -8.50
C ALA A 50 1.96 2.52 -8.01
N ILE A 51 0.75 2.49 -7.46
CA ILE A 51 0.08 1.24 -7.08
C ILE A 51 -0.38 0.47 -8.32
N HIS A 52 -0.88 1.15 -9.36
CA HIS A 52 -1.19 0.51 -10.64
C HIS A 52 0.06 -0.11 -11.28
N GLU A 53 1.17 0.62 -11.33
CA GLU A 53 2.47 0.15 -11.84
C GLU A 53 3.02 -1.02 -11.02
N LEU A 54 2.84 -1.01 -9.69
CA LEU A 54 3.15 -2.16 -8.84
C LEU A 54 2.34 -3.40 -9.26
N ILE A 55 1.01 -3.27 -9.38
CA ILE A 55 0.12 -4.37 -9.77
C ILE A 55 0.46 -4.87 -11.19
N ALA A 56 0.75 -3.97 -12.12
CA ALA A 56 1.19 -4.31 -13.47
C ALA A 56 2.52 -5.09 -13.45
N SER A 57 3.48 -4.66 -12.64
CA SER A 57 4.76 -5.38 -12.47
C SER A 57 4.57 -6.80 -11.91
N LEU A 58 3.61 -6.99 -10.99
CA LEU A 58 3.24 -8.31 -10.47
C LEU A 58 2.60 -9.19 -11.55
N ARG A 59 1.74 -8.63 -12.40
CA ARG A 59 1.17 -9.31 -13.57
C ARG A 59 2.26 -9.80 -14.51
N GLU A 60 3.20 -8.94 -14.86
CA GLU A 60 4.33 -9.33 -15.71
C GLU A 60 5.18 -10.44 -15.09
N LEU A 61 5.46 -10.38 -13.79
CA LEU A 61 6.20 -11.44 -13.09
C LEU A 61 5.46 -12.77 -13.19
N ARG A 62 4.14 -12.78 -12.98
CA ARG A 62 3.32 -13.99 -13.09
C ARG A 62 3.29 -14.54 -14.52
N GLN A 63 3.20 -13.68 -15.53
CA GLN A 63 3.28 -14.07 -16.95
C GLN A 63 4.65 -14.65 -17.32
N ARG A 64 5.72 -14.23 -16.64
CA ARG A 64 7.07 -14.82 -16.75
C ARG A 64 7.23 -16.13 -15.95
N GLY A 65 6.15 -16.65 -15.36
CA GLY A 65 6.13 -17.92 -14.64
C GLY A 65 6.48 -17.81 -13.15
N ALA A 66 6.49 -16.61 -12.56
CA ALA A 66 6.64 -16.48 -11.12
C ALA A 66 5.43 -17.10 -10.40
N ASP A 67 5.71 -17.94 -9.40
CA ASP A 67 4.70 -18.47 -8.48
C ASP A 67 4.30 -17.37 -7.49
N LEU A 68 3.32 -16.56 -7.90
CA LEU A 68 2.92 -15.33 -7.23
C LEU A 68 1.41 -15.22 -7.11
N SER A 69 0.94 -14.91 -5.91
CA SER A 69 -0.45 -14.56 -5.61
C SER A 69 -0.54 -13.12 -5.10
N LEU A 70 -1.52 -12.35 -5.56
CA LEU A 70 -1.84 -11.02 -5.02
C LEU A 70 -3.18 -11.09 -4.29
N ILE A 71 -3.21 -10.67 -3.03
CA ILE A 71 -4.42 -10.65 -2.22
C ILE A 71 -4.75 -9.23 -1.75
N ALA A 72 -6.00 -8.83 -1.94
CA ALA A 72 -6.61 -7.63 -1.40
C ALA A 72 -7.12 -7.94 0.02
N ILE A 73 -6.61 -7.22 1.01
CA ILE A 73 -6.83 -7.56 2.42
C ILE A 73 -7.71 -6.58 3.18
N ASP A 74 -8.19 -5.52 2.52
CA ASP A 74 -8.85 -4.41 3.19
C ASP A 74 -10.39 -4.51 3.13
N ASP A 75 -11.04 -4.77 4.26
CA ASP A 75 -12.50 -4.75 4.38
C ASP A 75 -12.94 -3.56 5.23
N TRP A 76 -13.53 -2.56 4.58
CA TRP A 76 -13.97 -1.32 5.23
C TRP A 76 -15.26 -1.50 6.02
N GLN A 77 -16.00 -2.59 5.79
CA GLN A 77 -17.23 -2.90 6.53
C GLN A 77 -16.95 -3.74 7.77
N ALA A 78 -15.74 -4.29 7.91
CA ALA A 78 -15.36 -5.08 9.07
C ALA A 78 -15.29 -4.22 10.35
N THR A 79 -15.99 -4.67 11.39
CA THR A 79 -15.91 -4.09 12.74
C THR A 79 -14.47 -4.06 13.26
N ASP A 80 -13.68 -5.09 12.95
CA ASP A 80 -12.25 -5.17 13.23
C ASP A 80 -11.46 -5.28 11.91
N ARG A 81 -11.28 -4.13 11.26
CA ARG A 81 -10.56 -4.00 9.98
C ARG A 81 -9.15 -4.61 10.03
N THR A 82 -8.37 -4.33 11.07
CA THR A 82 -7.01 -4.90 11.22
C THR A 82 -7.05 -6.42 11.45
N GLY A 83 -8.04 -6.92 12.20
CA GLY A 83 -8.29 -8.34 12.36
C GLY A 83 -8.60 -9.04 11.04
N ALA A 84 -9.51 -8.48 10.24
CA ALA A 84 -9.87 -9.01 8.93
C ALA A 84 -8.66 -9.05 7.98
N MET A 85 -7.82 -8.02 7.98
CA MET A 85 -6.55 -7.99 7.23
C MET A 85 -5.62 -9.14 7.66
N ALA A 86 -5.42 -9.33 8.96
CA ALA A 86 -4.56 -10.39 9.49
C ALA A 86 -5.08 -11.78 9.13
N GLU A 87 -6.39 -12.00 9.21
CA GLU A 87 -7.00 -13.26 8.86
C GLU A 87 -6.87 -13.58 7.36
N ALA A 88 -7.01 -12.59 6.49
CA ALA A 88 -6.80 -12.78 5.04
C ALA A 88 -5.38 -13.27 4.75
N ILE A 89 -4.36 -12.64 5.35
CA ILE A 89 -2.96 -13.06 5.22
C ILE A 89 -2.75 -14.47 5.81
N ASN A 90 -3.26 -14.72 7.02
CA ASN A 90 -3.13 -16.02 7.68
C ASN A 90 -3.77 -17.15 6.87
N ARG A 91 -4.94 -16.90 6.25
CA ARG A 91 -5.59 -17.87 5.36
C ARG A 91 -4.73 -18.12 4.13
N ALA A 92 -4.22 -17.08 3.47
CA ALA A 92 -3.38 -17.26 2.28
C ALA A 92 -2.11 -18.07 2.59
N MET A 93 -1.42 -17.75 3.69
CA MET A 93 -0.24 -18.49 4.14
C MET A 93 -0.54 -19.94 4.51
N ALA A 94 -1.72 -20.23 5.07
CA ALA A 94 -2.13 -21.60 5.38
C ALA A 94 -2.40 -22.46 4.13
N HIS A 95 -2.87 -21.84 3.04
CA HIS A 95 -3.13 -22.52 1.76
C HIS A 95 -1.86 -22.69 0.90
N ALA A 96 -0.78 -21.98 1.23
CA ALA A 96 0.51 -22.11 0.55
C ALA A 96 1.65 -22.36 1.56
N PRO A 97 1.73 -23.56 2.17
CA PRO A 97 2.81 -23.90 3.09
C PRO A 97 4.19 -23.70 2.45
N GLY A 98 5.08 -22.97 3.12
CA GLY A 98 6.42 -22.65 2.62
C GLY A 98 6.48 -21.42 1.71
N ALA A 99 5.35 -20.79 1.39
CA ALA A 99 5.34 -19.48 0.73
C ALA A 99 5.92 -18.39 1.65
N ARG A 100 6.45 -17.34 1.03
CA ARG A 100 6.75 -16.07 1.70
C ARG A 100 5.62 -15.09 1.46
N ALA A 101 5.39 -14.19 2.42
CA ALA A 101 4.49 -13.06 2.24
C ALA A 101 5.24 -11.73 2.36
N VAL A 102 4.85 -10.76 1.53
CA VAL A 102 5.14 -9.34 1.73
C VAL A 102 3.82 -8.59 1.75
N ALA A 103 3.65 -7.67 2.70
CA ALA A 103 2.43 -6.88 2.83
C ALA A 103 2.76 -5.39 2.70
N LEU A 104 2.01 -4.68 1.84
CA LEU A 104 2.04 -3.23 1.73
C LEU A 104 0.76 -2.66 2.33
N VAL A 105 0.90 -2.02 3.49
CA VAL A 105 -0.20 -1.49 4.30
C VAL A 105 0.16 -0.10 4.84
N GLY A 106 -0.84 0.64 5.29
CA GLY A 106 -0.69 1.89 6.01
C GLY A 106 0.15 1.73 7.27
N ASN A 107 0.94 2.74 7.59
CA ASN A 107 1.89 2.71 8.71
C ASN A 107 1.22 2.42 10.06
N LEU A 108 -0.04 2.84 10.26
CA LEU A 108 -0.82 2.55 11.47
C LEU A 108 -1.09 1.04 11.64
N HIS A 109 -1.39 0.33 10.55
CA HIS A 109 -1.59 -1.12 10.57
C HIS A 109 -0.28 -1.89 10.82
N ALA A 110 0.84 -1.36 10.31
CA ALA A 110 2.16 -2.00 10.40
C ALA A 110 2.91 -1.81 11.73
N ARG A 111 2.42 -1.01 12.69
CA ARG A 111 3.15 -0.76 13.95
C ARG A 111 3.33 -2.02 14.79
N LYS A 112 4.36 -2.08 15.63
CA LYS A 112 4.55 -3.15 16.63
C LYS A 112 3.56 -3.05 17.79
N SER A 113 3.08 -1.84 18.08
CA SER A 113 2.09 -1.53 19.11
C SER A 113 1.21 -0.36 18.69
N GLY A 114 -0.03 -0.31 19.19
CA GLY A 114 -0.94 0.82 18.99
C GLY A 114 -0.41 2.09 19.67
N PRO A 115 -0.77 3.30 19.18
CA PRO A 115 -0.42 4.54 19.87
C PRO A 115 -1.03 4.59 21.27
N ALA A 116 -0.27 5.05 22.27
CA ALA A 116 -0.67 5.09 23.67
C ALA A 116 -1.91 5.97 23.96
N SER A 117 -2.33 6.81 23.00
CA SER A 117 -3.40 7.80 23.15
C SER A 117 -4.71 7.50 22.41
N SER A 118 -4.83 6.37 21.69
CA SER A 118 -6.10 6.02 21.03
C SER A 118 -6.93 5.07 21.89
N ILE A 119 -8.18 5.44 22.14
CA ILE A 119 -9.21 4.71 22.93
C ILE A 119 -9.54 3.29 22.39
N SER A 120 -8.89 2.85 21.31
CA SER A 120 -8.92 1.47 20.84
C SER A 120 -7.49 0.96 20.70
N VAL A 121 -7.03 0.18 21.68
CA VAL A 121 -5.79 -0.61 21.60
C VAL A 121 -6.08 -1.85 20.76
N ALA A 122 -6.52 -1.67 19.51
CA ALA A 122 -6.65 -2.78 18.60
C ALA A 122 -5.24 -3.36 18.36
N PRO A 123 -5.01 -4.66 18.60
CA PRO A 123 -3.70 -5.26 18.38
C PRO A 123 -3.30 -5.05 16.92
N SER A 124 -2.02 -4.73 16.72
CA SER A 124 -1.51 -4.42 15.39
C SER A 124 -1.55 -5.65 14.47
N LEU A 125 -1.37 -5.43 13.16
CA LEU A 125 -1.33 -6.52 12.20
C LEU A 125 -0.29 -7.58 12.61
N LEU A 126 0.89 -7.15 13.04
CA LEU A 126 1.99 -8.03 13.46
C LEU A 126 1.60 -8.97 14.61
N GLN A 127 0.82 -8.50 15.58
CA GLN A 127 0.42 -9.28 16.74
C GLN A 127 -0.62 -10.37 16.41
N ARG A 128 -1.25 -10.28 15.23
CA ARG A 128 -2.34 -11.16 14.78
C ARG A 128 -1.91 -12.14 13.69
N LEU A 129 -0.71 -11.99 13.14
CA LEU A 129 -0.15 -12.91 12.16
C LEU A 129 0.35 -14.18 12.86
N ARG A 130 0.02 -15.35 12.30
CA ARG A 130 0.47 -16.64 12.83
C ARG A 130 1.95 -16.88 12.54
N PRO A 131 2.45 -16.69 11.30
CA PRO A 131 3.89 -16.62 11.09
C PRO A 131 4.40 -15.30 11.68
N PRO A 132 5.52 -15.31 12.41
CA PRO A 132 6.15 -14.08 12.86
C PRO A 132 6.54 -13.24 11.64
N ALA A 133 6.22 -11.96 11.68
CA ALA A 133 6.52 -11.00 10.63
C ALA A 133 7.37 -9.85 11.16
N ARG A 134 8.01 -9.12 10.23
CA ARG A 134 8.73 -7.88 10.52
C ARG A 134 8.06 -6.73 9.80
N SER A 135 8.00 -5.58 10.46
CA SER A 135 7.44 -4.35 9.91
C SER A 135 8.53 -3.34 9.58
N TYR A 136 8.38 -2.65 8.46
CA TYR A 136 9.26 -1.56 8.07
C TYR A 136 8.41 -0.37 7.65
N SER A 137 8.76 0.82 8.14
CA SER A 137 8.10 2.05 7.70
C SER A 137 9.02 2.84 6.79
N PHE A 138 8.46 3.33 5.69
CA PHE A 138 9.12 4.33 4.89
C PHE A 138 9.09 5.69 5.60
N ARG A 139 10.18 6.44 5.48
CA ARG A 139 10.27 7.85 5.89
C ARG A 139 10.86 8.67 4.76
N ALA A 140 10.39 9.90 4.66
CA ALA A 140 10.97 10.94 3.83
C ALA A 140 10.97 12.24 4.63
N GLN A 141 12.06 13.00 4.53
CA GLN A 141 12.21 14.27 5.26
C GLN A 141 12.03 15.50 4.38
N HIS A 142 11.99 15.32 3.05
CA HIS A 142 11.85 16.41 2.08
C HIS A 142 11.05 15.97 0.87
N GLY A 143 10.56 16.95 0.12
CA GLY A 143 9.69 16.77 -1.03
C GLY A 143 8.23 16.94 -0.64
N SER A 144 7.36 16.15 -1.26
CA SER A 144 5.93 16.31 -1.16
C SER A 144 5.22 14.96 -1.03
N HIS A 145 3.95 14.99 -0.62
CA HIS A 145 3.10 13.83 -0.52
C HIS A 145 1.72 14.13 -1.09
N TRP A 146 0.96 13.08 -1.37
CA TRP A 146 -0.43 13.20 -1.76
C TRP A 146 -1.27 13.28 -0.50
N ALA A 147 -2.05 14.34 -0.34
CA ALA A 147 -2.93 14.57 0.79
C ALA A 147 -4.37 14.54 0.29
N CYS A 148 -5.25 13.81 0.98
CA CYS A 148 -6.69 13.78 0.69
C CYS A 148 -7.48 14.29 1.90
N ALA A 149 -7.40 15.60 2.15
CA ALA A 149 -8.12 16.27 3.25
C ALA A 149 -8.12 17.81 3.07
N PRO A 150 -9.25 18.46 2.70
CA PRO A 150 -10.51 17.89 2.20
C PRO A 150 -10.45 17.51 0.71
N PHE A 151 -9.49 18.07 -0.03
CA PHE A 151 -9.24 17.77 -1.44
C PHE A 151 -8.04 16.81 -1.57
N CYS A 152 -8.01 16.07 -2.69
CA CYS A 152 -6.88 15.22 -3.04
C CYS A 152 -5.90 16.00 -3.92
N GLU A 153 -4.79 16.43 -3.32
CA GLU A 153 -3.78 17.26 -3.97
C GLU A 153 -2.38 16.98 -3.41
N GLU A 154 -1.37 17.48 -4.11
CA GLU A 154 0.01 17.46 -3.65
C GLU A 154 0.24 18.49 -2.54
N ALA A 155 0.86 18.08 -1.44
CA ALA A 155 1.20 18.92 -0.30
C ALA A 155 2.68 18.72 0.09
N PRO A 156 3.37 19.77 0.56
CA PRO A 156 4.76 19.64 1.01
C PRO A 156 4.84 18.78 2.28
N LEU A 157 5.92 18.00 2.42
CA LEU A 157 6.21 17.31 3.66
C LEU A 157 6.60 18.31 4.76
N ALA A 158 6.06 18.14 5.97
CA ALA A 158 6.37 18.96 7.15
C ALA A 158 7.72 18.60 7.80
N GLY A 159 8.76 18.39 6.98
CA GLY A 159 10.10 17.99 7.41
C GLY A 159 11.02 19.16 7.74
N SER A 160 12.07 18.89 8.52
CA SER A 160 13.12 19.87 8.80
C SER A 160 14.13 19.92 7.64
N PRO A 161 14.48 21.11 7.10
CA PRO A 161 15.45 21.23 6.01
C PRO A 161 16.88 20.79 6.37
N LEU A 162 17.15 20.46 7.63
CA LEU A 162 18.50 20.31 8.18
C LEU A 162 19.05 18.87 8.19
N ALA A 163 18.24 17.87 7.87
CA ALA A 163 18.67 16.46 7.94
C ALA A 163 18.72 15.85 6.54
N GLN A 164 19.84 16.04 5.82
CA GLN A 164 20.08 15.37 4.54
C GLN A 164 19.89 13.85 4.69
N SER A 165 18.79 13.34 4.14
CA SER A 165 18.49 11.91 4.16
C SER A 165 18.84 11.33 2.80
N ARG A 166 19.74 10.33 2.79
CA ARG A 166 20.11 9.63 1.55
C ARG A 166 19.17 8.44 1.38
N ARG A 167 18.57 8.32 0.20
CA ARG A 167 17.74 7.17 -0.16
C ARG A 167 18.52 5.87 0.05
N ASN A 168 18.03 5.00 0.92
CA ASN A 168 18.56 3.67 1.15
C ASN A 168 17.41 2.67 1.31
N PRO A 169 16.98 2.01 0.22
CA PRO A 169 15.88 1.05 0.25
C PRO A 169 16.29 -0.33 0.80
N ASP A 170 17.56 -0.52 1.18
CA ASP A 170 18.03 -1.81 1.69
C ASP A 170 17.49 -2.07 3.11
N MET A 171 16.50 -2.96 3.21
CA MET A 171 15.87 -3.35 4.49
C MET A 171 16.87 -3.93 5.51
N ARG A 172 18.02 -4.43 5.05
CA ARG A 172 19.09 -4.94 5.93
C ARG A 172 19.87 -3.81 6.61
N GLN A 173 19.75 -2.60 6.08
CA GLN A 173 20.39 -1.38 6.58
C GLN A 173 19.36 -0.41 7.16
N ALA A 174 18.14 -0.89 7.44
CA ALA A 174 17.08 -0.07 8.02
C ALA A 174 17.52 0.48 9.38
N ALA A 175 17.20 1.75 9.64
CA ALA A 175 17.48 2.37 10.94
C ALA A 175 16.59 1.76 12.03
N SER A 176 17.06 1.73 13.27
CA SER A 176 16.29 1.21 14.41
C SER A 176 15.01 2.01 14.65
N SER A 177 14.01 1.35 15.24
CA SER A 177 12.73 1.95 15.59
C SER A 177 12.11 1.25 16.80
N GLU A 178 11.45 2.03 17.65
CA GLU A 178 10.60 1.51 18.71
C GLU A 178 9.19 1.15 18.19
N THR A 179 8.78 1.75 17.06
CA THR A 179 7.43 1.61 16.50
C THR A 179 7.35 0.53 15.41
N PHE A 180 8.46 0.25 14.73
CA PHE A 180 8.59 -0.73 13.65
C PHE A 180 9.86 -1.58 13.87
N ASP A 181 10.10 -2.61 13.06
CA ASP A 181 11.38 -3.35 13.11
C ASP A 181 12.50 -2.64 12.35
N GLY A 182 12.15 -1.68 11.49
CA GLY A 182 13.10 -0.76 10.88
C GLY A 182 12.45 0.42 10.17
N LEU A 183 13.23 1.48 9.98
CA LEU A 183 12.88 2.63 9.14
C LEU A 183 13.71 2.62 7.87
N ILE A 184 13.03 2.75 6.73
CA ILE A 184 13.64 2.81 5.40
C ILE A 184 13.58 4.24 4.92
N ASP A 185 14.74 4.80 4.59
CA ASP A 185 14.86 6.19 4.14
C ASP A 185 14.66 6.26 2.63
N LEU A 186 13.65 6.99 2.19
CA LEU A 186 13.38 7.18 0.76
C LEU A 186 14.14 8.38 0.19
N GLY A 187 14.79 9.20 1.01
CA GLY A 187 15.37 10.46 0.58
C GLY A 187 14.30 11.52 0.34
N GLU A 188 14.51 12.32 -0.70
CA GLU A 188 13.49 13.20 -1.27
C GLU A 188 12.46 12.39 -2.05
N VAL A 189 11.19 12.70 -1.86
CA VAL A 189 10.07 12.00 -2.50
C VAL A 189 9.12 12.97 -3.18
N SER A 190 8.47 12.49 -4.24
CA SER A 190 7.32 13.14 -4.85
C SER A 190 6.13 12.17 -4.85
N PRO A 191 4.89 12.67 -4.76
CA PRO A 191 3.73 11.82 -4.81
C PRO A 191 3.46 11.30 -6.22
N SER A 192 2.84 10.13 -6.28
CA SER A 192 2.26 9.61 -7.51
C SER A 192 0.81 10.08 -7.62
N ALA A 193 0.46 10.71 -8.74
CA ALA A 193 -0.90 11.15 -9.03
C ALA A 193 -1.88 9.94 -9.09
N PRO A 194 -3.20 10.18 -9.00
CA PRO A 194 -4.23 9.15 -9.21
C PRO A 194 -4.04 8.42 -10.56
N ALA A 195 -4.28 7.11 -10.58
CA ALA A 195 -4.17 6.30 -11.80
C ALA A 195 -5.36 6.48 -12.75
N ALA A 196 -6.52 6.84 -12.20
CA ALA A 196 -7.74 7.10 -12.94
C ALA A 196 -8.42 8.38 -12.44
N GLY A 197 -9.15 9.04 -13.34
CA GLY A 197 -9.75 10.35 -13.09
C GLY A 197 -8.74 11.50 -13.16
N ALA A 198 -9.24 12.72 -13.36
CA ALA A 198 -8.42 13.90 -13.17
C ALA A 198 -8.19 14.07 -11.66
N ALA A 199 -6.93 14.27 -11.24
CA ALA A 199 -6.68 15.04 -10.04
C ALA A 199 -7.48 16.34 -10.21
N ASN A 200 -8.39 16.65 -9.29
CA ASN A 200 -9.08 17.93 -9.35
C ASN A 200 -8.01 19.02 -9.54
N PRO A 201 -8.12 19.89 -10.55
CA PRO A 201 -7.12 20.93 -10.73
C PRO A 201 -7.01 21.70 -9.41
N PRO A 202 -5.79 22.09 -8.99
CA PRO A 202 -5.63 22.89 -7.79
C PRO A 202 -6.57 24.10 -7.89
N SER A 203 -7.39 24.29 -6.87
CA SER A 203 -8.31 25.43 -6.78
C SER A 203 -7.50 26.72 -6.81
N GLY A 204 -7.31 27.26 -8.01
CA GLY A 204 -6.39 28.38 -8.25
C GLY A 204 -6.06 28.65 -9.72
N ALA A 205 -6.31 27.71 -10.65
CA ALA A 205 -6.23 28.00 -12.07
C ALA A 205 -7.49 28.74 -12.56
N GLN A 206 -7.54 30.05 -12.31
CA GLN A 206 -8.39 30.95 -13.10
C GLN A 206 -7.87 30.93 -14.54
N LEU A 207 -8.63 30.29 -15.43
CA LEU A 207 -8.49 30.47 -16.87
C LEU A 207 -8.92 31.90 -17.24
N PRO A 208 -8.33 32.50 -18.30
CA PRO A 208 -8.46 33.92 -18.63
C PRO A 208 -9.90 34.38 -18.90
#